data_AF-E3IUK3-F1
#
_entry.id   AF-E3IUK3-F1
#
_cell.length_a   1.000
_cell.length_b   1.000
_cell.length_c   1.000
_cell.angle_alpha   90.00
_cell.angle_beta   90.00
_cell.angle_gamma   90.00
#
_symmetry.space_group_name_H-M   'P 1'
#
loop_
_entity.id
_entity.type
_entity.pdbx_description
1 polymer ?
#
loop_
_entity_poly.entity_id
_entity_poly.type
_entity_poly.pdbx_seq_one_letter_code
_entity_poly.pdbx_strand_id
1 'polypeptide(L)'
;MRYLEGRCAQPRHVTFTIVLKTIETAPSLLSRMRATRVDDTDARLLLALADEPRATVLSLADAVGLSRNTVQSRLSRFDERGVLASFERRIQPAALGYPLSAFIVATVTQQLLDEVAASLAGIPEILEVFGLSGTKDLLVRVAARDADDLYRIAGRVLATPGVERTETSLVMRQMVDYRVRPLLRREIRLA
;
A
#
# COMPACT_ATOMS: atom_id res chain seq x y z
N MET A 1 8.06 53.63 16.25
CA MET A 1 8.12 52.26 16.81
C MET A 1 8.01 51.26 15.67
N ARG A 2 9.16 50.80 15.18
CA ARG A 2 9.29 49.74 14.15
C ARG A 2 9.52 48.42 14.89
N TYR A 3 8.76 47.38 14.56
CA TYR A 3 9.08 46.00 14.94
C TYR A 3 8.94 45.08 13.70
N LEU A 4 10.09 44.96 13.04
CA LEU A 4 10.67 43.82 12.33
C LEU A 4 9.77 42.76 11.68
N GLU A 5 9.86 42.77 10.35
CA GLU A 5 9.59 41.68 9.42
C GLU A 5 10.40 40.42 9.76
N GLY A 6 9.72 39.34 10.15
CA GLY A 6 10.27 37.99 10.22
C GLY A 6 9.99 37.22 8.93
N ARG A 7 10.89 37.31 7.95
CA ARG A 7 10.90 36.42 6.77
C ARG A 7 11.26 35.01 7.21
N CYS A 8 10.27 34.12 7.31
CA CYS A 8 10.53 32.69 7.47
C CYS A 8 10.84 32.08 6.10
N ALA A 9 12.10 31.69 5.91
CA ALA A 9 12.62 31.07 4.71
C ALA A 9 11.90 29.75 4.40
N GLN A 10 11.41 29.60 3.17
CA GLN A 10 10.95 28.31 2.62
C GLN A 10 12.16 27.51 2.09
N PRO A 11 12.39 26.26 2.51
CA PRO A 11 13.33 25.38 1.83
C PRO A 11 12.54 24.52 0.83
N ARG A 12 12.35 25.00 -0.41
CA ARG A 12 11.66 24.27 -1.49
C ARG A 12 12.55 23.28 -2.27
N HIS A 13 13.74 22.94 -1.78
CA HIS A 13 14.71 22.14 -2.55
C HIS A 13 15.23 20.85 -1.90
N VAL A 14 14.82 20.50 -0.68
CA VAL A 14 15.38 19.31 0.02
C VAL A 14 14.54 18.04 -0.17
N THR A 15 13.24 18.17 -0.45
CA THR A 15 12.31 17.01 -0.52
C THR A 15 12.58 16.08 -1.72
N PHE A 16 13.07 16.61 -2.85
CA PHE A 16 13.26 15.81 -4.07
C PHE A 16 14.49 14.88 -4.01
N THR A 17 15.55 15.28 -3.29
CA THR A 17 16.78 14.48 -3.18
C THR A 17 16.61 13.28 -2.24
N ILE A 18 15.73 13.38 -1.23
CA ILE A 18 15.51 12.30 -0.25
C ILE A 18 14.78 11.11 -0.90
N VAL A 19 13.77 11.36 -1.74
CA VAL A 19 13.02 10.28 -2.42
C VAL A 19 13.94 9.41 -3.27
N LEU A 20 14.86 10.02 -4.05
CA LEU A 20 15.78 9.26 -4.90
C LEU A 20 16.79 8.42 -4.10
N LYS A 21 17.29 8.94 -2.97
CA LYS A 21 18.25 8.20 -2.13
C LYS A 21 17.59 7.04 -1.39
N THR A 22 16.31 7.14 -1.00
CA THR A 22 15.56 6.03 -0.37
C THR A 22 15.34 4.86 -1.34
N ILE A 23 15.17 5.12 -2.65
CA ILE A 23 15.05 4.06 -3.66
C ILE A 23 16.37 3.27 -3.79
N GLU A 24 17.53 3.93 -3.65
CA GLU A 24 18.85 3.29 -3.69
C GLU A 24 19.19 2.49 -2.43
N THR A 25 18.67 2.89 -1.26
CA THR A 25 19.12 2.33 0.04
C THR A 25 18.25 1.16 0.53
N ALA A 26 17.10 0.88 -0.10
CA ALA A 26 16.21 -0.22 0.25
C ALA A 26 16.12 -1.27 -0.88
N PRO A 27 17.08 -2.20 -0.99
CA PRO A 27 17.09 -3.24 -2.03
C PRO A 27 15.82 -4.11 -2.05
N SER A 28 15.09 -4.21 -0.93
CA SER A 28 13.82 -4.94 -0.81
C SER A 28 12.64 -4.28 -1.56
N LEU A 29 12.61 -2.95 -1.66
CA LEU A 29 11.56 -2.22 -2.39
C LEU A 29 11.71 -2.39 -3.90
N LEU A 30 12.94 -2.32 -4.41
CA LEU A 30 13.23 -2.51 -5.84
C LEU A 30 12.98 -3.95 -6.32
N SER A 31 13.23 -4.95 -5.45
CA SER A 31 12.99 -6.36 -5.79
C SER A 31 11.50 -6.68 -5.97
N ARG A 32 10.63 -6.13 -5.10
CA ARG A 32 9.16 -6.26 -5.23
C ARG A 32 8.58 -5.45 -6.39
N MET A 33 9.25 -4.38 -6.81
CA MET A 33 8.82 -3.53 -7.94
C MET A 33 9.17 -4.11 -9.33
N ARG A 34 9.85 -5.25 -9.42
CA ARG A 34 10.10 -5.95 -10.69
C ARG A 34 8.88 -6.72 -11.22
N ALA A 35 7.66 -6.23 -10.97
CA ALA A 35 6.52 -6.65 -11.76
C ALA A 35 6.75 -6.16 -13.19
N THR A 36 6.77 -7.08 -14.17
CA THR A 36 6.89 -6.71 -15.58
C THR A 36 5.78 -5.71 -15.92
N ARG A 37 6.15 -4.60 -16.58
CA ARG A 37 5.21 -3.54 -16.95
C ARG A 37 4.04 -4.15 -17.73
N VAL A 38 2.83 -3.90 -17.24
CA VAL A 38 1.55 -4.24 -17.88
C VAL A 38 1.47 -3.51 -19.23
N ASP A 39 1.26 -4.25 -20.32
CA ASP A 39 1.03 -3.69 -21.66
C ASP A 39 -0.45 -3.27 -21.85
N ASP A 40 -0.82 -2.62 -22.98
CA ASP A 40 -2.22 -2.21 -23.23
C ASP A 40 -3.18 -3.40 -23.23
N THR A 41 -2.78 -4.52 -23.82
CA THR A 41 -3.60 -5.72 -23.89
C THR A 41 -3.84 -6.30 -22.49
N ASP A 42 -2.81 -6.33 -21.65
CA ASP A 42 -2.89 -6.71 -20.25
C ASP A 42 -3.78 -5.74 -19.46
N ALA A 43 -3.68 -4.43 -19.72
CA ALA A 43 -4.51 -3.43 -19.07
C ALA A 43 -6.00 -3.60 -19.41
N ARG A 44 -6.33 -3.91 -20.68
CA ARG A 44 -7.70 -4.25 -21.11
C ARG A 44 -8.21 -5.53 -20.45
N LEU A 45 -7.38 -6.57 -20.38
CA LEU A 45 -7.74 -7.82 -19.73
C LEU A 45 -7.96 -7.65 -18.22
N LEU A 46 -7.09 -6.91 -17.53
CA LEU A 46 -7.23 -6.57 -16.12
C LEU A 46 -8.47 -5.70 -15.86
N LEU A 47 -8.83 -4.81 -16.79
CA LEU A 47 -10.03 -4.01 -16.69
C LEU A 47 -11.29 -4.88 -16.82
N ALA A 48 -11.34 -5.79 -17.80
CA ALA A 48 -12.44 -6.75 -17.96
C ALA A 48 -12.58 -7.65 -16.72
N LEU A 49 -11.47 -8.14 -16.17
CA LEU A 49 -11.47 -8.92 -14.93
C LEU A 49 -11.90 -8.09 -13.71
N ALA A 50 -11.53 -6.81 -13.65
CA ALA A 50 -11.96 -5.93 -12.58
C ALA A 50 -13.48 -5.66 -12.63
N ASP A 51 -14.06 -5.63 -13.82
CA ASP A 51 -15.50 -5.44 -14.04
C ASP A 51 -16.29 -6.71 -13.72
N GLU A 52 -15.81 -7.89 -14.12
CA GLU A 52 -16.40 -9.19 -13.76
C GLU A 52 -15.34 -10.15 -13.17
N PRO A 53 -15.13 -10.11 -11.84
CA PRO A 53 -14.06 -10.90 -11.20
C PRO A 53 -14.26 -12.41 -11.23
N ARG A 54 -15.45 -12.91 -11.59
CA ARG A 54 -15.74 -14.34 -11.75
C ARG A 54 -15.89 -14.72 -13.22
N ALA A 55 -15.46 -13.86 -14.15
CA ALA A 55 -15.55 -14.12 -15.58
C ALA A 55 -14.81 -15.41 -15.96
N THR A 56 -15.40 -16.17 -16.87
CA THR A 56 -14.71 -17.31 -17.46
C THR A 56 -13.64 -16.84 -18.45
N VAL A 57 -12.62 -17.66 -18.68
CA VAL A 57 -11.57 -17.38 -19.67
C VAL A 57 -12.16 -17.13 -21.06
N LEU A 58 -13.24 -17.84 -21.41
CA LEU A 58 -13.99 -17.61 -22.64
C LEU A 58 -14.59 -16.20 -22.68
N SER A 59 -15.33 -15.81 -21.65
CA SER A 59 -15.95 -14.49 -21.60
C SER A 59 -14.91 -13.37 -21.64
N LEU A 60 -13.76 -13.54 -20.99
CA LEU A 60 -12.66 -12.59 -21.05
C LEU A 60 -12.05 -12.52 -22.46
N ALA A 61 -11.81 -13.67 -23.09
CA ALA A 61 -11.30 -13.77 -24.45
C ALA A 61 -12.18 -13.04 -25.46
N ASP A 62 -13.50 -13.26 -25.38
CA ASP A 62 -14.48 -12.58 -26.23
C ASP A 62 -14.49 -11.05 -25.96
N ALA A 63 -14.41 -10.65 -24.69
CA ALA A 63 -14.43 -9.23 -24.31
C ALA A 63 -13.19 -8.45 -24.79
N VAL A 64 -12.01 -9.09 -24.85
CA VAL A 64 -10.76 -8.42 -25.27
C VAL A 64 -10.30 -8.77 -26.69
N GLY A 65 -11.02 -9.63 -27.42
CA GLY A 65 -10.70 -10.04 -28.78
C GLY A 65 -9.43 -10.91 -28.89
N LEU A 66 -9.17 -11.75 -27.90
CA LEU A 66 -8.00 -12.64 -27.85
C LEU A 66 -8.41 -14.11 -27.92
N SER A 67 -7.46 -14.99 -28.26
CA SER A 67 -7.68 -16.43 -28.12
C SER A 67 -7.75 -16.84 -26.65
N ARG A 68 -8.51 -17.90 -26.33
CA ARG A 68 -8.59 -18.48 -24.97
C ARG A 68 -7.22 -18.83 -24.41
N ASN A 69 -6.34 -19.42 -25.24
CA ASN A 69 -4.98 -19.79 -24.84
C ASN A 69 -4.13 -18.56 -24.48
N THR A 70 -4.30 -17.46 -25.22
CA THR A 70 -3.62 -16.19 -24.92
C THR A 70 -4.07 -15.62 -23.59
N VAL A 71 -5.39 -15.58 -23.33
CA VAL A 71 -5.93 -15.10 -22.05
C VAL A 71 -5.46 -15.98 -20.90
N GLN A 72 -5.56 -17.31 -21.03
CA GLN A 72 -5.10 -18.25 -20.01
C GLN A 72 -3.62 -18.02 -19.67
N SER A 73 -2.75 -17.91 -20.68
CA SER A 73 -1.33 -17.68 -20.49
C SER A 73 -1.04 -16.34 -19.79
N ARG A 74 -1.78 -15.27 -20.14
CA ARG A 74 -1.63 -13.95 -19.49
C ARG A 74 -2.11 -13.99 -18.03
N LEU A 75 -3.26 -14.63 -17.76
CA LEU A 75 -3.77 -14.78 -16.39
C LEU A 75 -2.78 -15.56 -15.50
N SER A 76 -2.23 -16.69 -15.98
CA SER A 76 -1.19 -17.43 -15.26
C SER A 76 0.02 -16.56 -14.97
N ARG A 77 0.48 -15.76 -15.96
CA ARG A 77 1.60 -14.83 -15.77
C ARG A 77 1.29 -13.73 -14.77
N PHE A 78 0.05 -13.24 -14.69
CA PHE A 78 -0.33 -12.24 -13.69
C PHE A 78 -0.19 -12.77 -12.27
N ASP A 79 -0.57 -14.03 -12.07
CA ASP A 79 -0.45 -14.71 -10.77
C ASP A 79 1.03 -14.98 -10.43
N GLU A 80 1.77 -15.60 -11.35
CA GLU A 80 3.21 -15.88 -11.20
C GLU A 80 4.06 -14.64 -10.94
N ARG A 81 3.68 -13.49 -11.52
CA ARG A 81 4.42 -12.22 -11.41
C ARG A 81 3.88 -11.29 -10.31
N GLY A 82 2.86 -11.71 -9.56
CA GLY A 82 2.27 -10.90 -8.49
C GLY A 82 1.58 -9.62 -8.98
N VAL A 83 1.09 -9.60 -10.21
CA VAL A 83 0.27 -8.49 -10.75
C VAL A 83 -1.07 -8.42 -10.02
N LEU A 84 -1.62 -9.58 -9.63
CA LEU A 84 -2.81 -9.67 -8.81
C LEU A 84 -2.40 -9.75 -7.33
N ALA A 85 -2.99 -8.87 -6.52
CA ALA A 85 -2.89 -8.99 -5.07
C ALA A 85 -3.67 -10.23 -4.58
N SER A 86 -3.36 -10.69 -3.36
CA SER A 86 -4.10 -11.78 -2.73
C SER A 86 -5.61 -11.47 -2.63
N PHE A 87 -6.42 -12.53 -2.64
CA PHE A 87 -7.86 -12.41 -2.48
C PHE A 87 -8.26 -11.74 -1.16
N GLU A 88 -7.46 -11.93 -0.10
CA GLU A 88 -7.66 -11.35 1.23
C GLU A 88 -7.80 -9.83 1.19
N ARG A 89 -7.13 -9.14 0.24
CA ARG A 89 -7.23 -7.68 0.09
C ARG A 89 -8.64 -7.18 -0.24
N ARG A 90 -9.53 -8.08 -0.67
CA ARG A 90 -10.95 -7.80 -0.96
C ARG A 90 -11.86 -7.96 0.26
N ILE A 91 -11.36 -8.56 1.34
CA ILE A 91 -12.14 -8.82 2.55
C ILE A 91 -12.14 -7.55 3.41
N GLN A 92 -13.33 -7.09 3.79
CA GLN A 92 -13.48 -5.91 4.64
C GLN A 92 -13.29 -6.30 6.11
N PRO A 93 -12.34 -5.69 6.86
CA PRO A 93 -12.14 -5.99 8.28
C PRO A 93 -13.41 -5.82 9.13
N ALA A 94 -14.25 -4.85 8.76
CA ALA A 94 -15.54 -4.62 9.42
C ALA A 94 -16.46 -5.86 9.39
N ALA A 95 -16.44 -6.65 8.30
CA ALA A 95 -17.21 -7.90 8.21
C ALA A 95 -16.70 -9.01 9.15
N LEU A 96 -15.47 -8.87 9.66
CA LEU A 96 -14.84 -9.77 10.63
C LEU A 96 -14.96 -9.25 12.07
N GLY A 97 -15.71 -8.16 12.29
CA GLY A 97 -15.90 -7.54 13.60
C GLY A 97 -14.83 -6.52 13.99
N TYR A 98 -14.08 -5.98 13.02
CA TYR A 98 -13.10 -4.89 13.23
C TYR A 98 -13.57 -3.61 12.50
N PRO A 99 -14.56 -2.88 13.05
CA PRO A 99 -15.14 -1.72 12.38
C PRO A 99 -14.25 -0.48 12.42
N LEU A 100 -13.29 -0.40 13.35
CA LEU A 100 -12.39 0.74 13.44
C LEU A 100 -11.12 0.50 12.62
N SER A 101 -10.68 1.55 11.93
CA SER A 101 -9.42 1.56 11.19
C SER A 101 -8.58 2.73 11.68
N ALA A 102 -7.29 2.52 11.88
CA ALA A 102 -6.38 3.57 12.32
C ALA A 102 -5.01 3.45 11.63
N PHE A 103 -4.29 4.57 11.65
CA PHE A 103 -2.89 4.61 11.29
C PHE A 103 -2.05 4.87 12.53
N ILE A 104 -1.03 4.04 12.74
CA ILE A 104 0.00 4.25 13.74
C ILE A 104 1.28 4.60 12.99
N VAL A 105 1.77 5.80 13.21
CA VAL A 105 3.09 6.19 12.73
C VAL A 105 4.10 5.83 13.81
N ALA A 106 5.16 5.11 13.47
CA ALA A 106 6.23 4.77 14.39
C ALA A 106 7.57 5.39 13.94
N THR A 107 8.33 5.87 14.92
CA THR A 107 9.76 6.18 14.80
C THR A 107 10.52 5.00 15.37
N VAL A 108 11.51 4.52 14.62
CA VAL A 108 12.28 3.33 14.96
C VAL A 108 13.77 3.58 14.91
N THR A 109 14.52 2.82 15.69
CA THR A 109 15.97 2.75 15.54
C THR A 109 16.29 2.09 14.21
N GLN A 110 16.88 2.84 13.27
CA GLN A 110 17.03 2.44 11.86
C GLN A 110 17.74 1.08 11.67
N GLN A 111 18.68 0.74 12.55
CA GLN A 111 19.43 -0.53 12.52
C GLN A 111 18.54 -1.76 12.80
N LEU A 112 17.40 -1.55 13.46
CA LEU A 112 16.47 -2.61 13.86
C LEU A 112 15.22 -2.67 12.97
N LEU A 113 15.18 -1.93 11.85
CA LEU A 113 13.99 -1.80 11.02
C LEU A 113 13.41 -3.15 10.56
N ASP A 114 14.27 -4.08 10.14
CA ASP A 114 13.85 -5.40 9.67
C ASP A 114 13.30 -6.27 10.83
N GLU A 115 13.90 -6.19 12.02
CA GLU A 115 13.45 -6.89 13.23
C GLU A 115 12.12 -6.34 13.74
N VAL A 116 11.97 -5.02 13.71
CA VAL A 116 10.70 -4.33 14.00
C VAL A 116 9.64 -4.80 13.02
N ALA A 117 9.91 -4.78 11.71
CA ALA A 117 8.95 -5.20 10.70
C ALA A 117 8.50 -6.66 10.89
N ALA A 118 9.43 -7.57 11.20
CA ALA A 118 9.12 -8.96 11.51
C ALA A 118 8.25 -9.11 12.77
N SER A 119 8.55 -8.33 13.82
CA SER A 119 7.78 -8.33 15.07
C SER A 119 6.37 -7.80 14.87
N LEU A 120 6.22 -6.70 14.11
CA LEU A 120 4.93 -6.13 13.76
C LEU A 120 4.08 -7.09 12.91
N ALA A 121 4.69 -7.88 12.02
CA ALA A 121 3.98 -8.90 11.26
C ALA A 121 3.34 -9.99 12.15
N GLY A 122 3.81 -10.16 13.39
CA GLY A 122 3.20 -11.06 14.38
C GLY A 122 1.98 -10.49 15.11
N ILE A 123 1.57 -9.24 14.83
CA ILE A 123 0.39 -8.59 15.42
C ILE A 123 -0.78 -8.73 14.42
N PRO A 124 -1.78 -9.60 14.67
CA PRO A 124 -2.84 -9.89 13.69
C PRO A 124 -3.67 -8.68 13.27
N GLU A 125 -3.76 -7.67 14.13
CA GLU A 125 -4.52 -6.45 13.89
C GLU A 125 -3.80 -5.47 12.93
N ILE A 126 -2.51 -5.70 12.67
CA ILE A 126 -1.73 -4.95 11.68
C ILE A 126 -2.03 -5.52 10.29
N LEU A 127 -2.60 -4.68 9.43
CA LEU A 127 -2.99 -5.06 8.08
C LEU A 127 -1.89 -4.77 7.06
N GLU A 128 -1.22 -3.62 7.20
CA GLU A 128 -0.13 -3.20 6.31
C GLU A 128 0.89 -2.35 7.07
N VAL A 129 2.16 -2.49 6.72
CA VAL A 129 3.26 -1.64 7.21
C VAL A 129 3.99 -1.06 6.02
N PHE A 130 4.17 0.25 6.00
CA PHE A 130 4.89 0.97 4.97
C PHE A 130 6.11 1.67 5.57
N GLY A 131 7.28 1.46 4.97
CA GLY A 131 8.43 2.31 5.23
C GLY A 131 8.22 3.68 4.60
N LEU A 132 8.42 4.75 5.37
CA LEU A 132 8.31 6.12 4.91
C LEU A 132 9.69 6.73 4.67
N SER A 133 9.75 7.70 3.76
CA SER A 133 10.91 8.60 3.67
C SER A 133 10.62 9.84 4.52
N GLY A 134 11.46 10.12 5.51
CA GLY A 134 11.28 11.28 6.40
C GLY A 134 11.76 11.04 7.82
N THR A 135 11.25 11.84 8.76
CA THR A 135 11.52 11.73 10.22
C THR A 135 10.69 10.66 10.93
N LYS A 136 9.72 10.11 10.20
CA LYS A 136 8.85 9.02 10.62
C LYS A 136 9.24 7.83 9.76
N ASP A 137 9.47 6.68 10.37
CA ASP A 137 10.07 5.55 9.67
C ASP A 137 9.00 4.60 9.15
N LEU A 138 7.93 4.38 9.92
CA LEU A 138 6.87 3.43 9.57
C LEU A 138 5.49 4.09 9.62
N LEU A 139 4.64 3.70 8.67
CA LEU A 139 3.19 3.90 8.70
C LEU A 139 2.51 2.53 8.78
N VAL A 140 1.82 2.27 9.88
CA VAL A 140 1.17 1.00 10.18
C VAL A 140 -0.34 1.20 10.06
N ARG A 141 -1.00 0.48 9.17
CA ARG A 141 -2.46 0.43 9.08
C ARG A 141 -2.98 -0.71 9.95
N VAL A 142 -3.88 -0.38 10.88
CA VAL A 142 -4.47 -1.35 11.81
C VAL A 142 -5.98 -1.38 11.72
N ALA A 143 -6.58 -2.51 12.08
CA ALA A 143 -8.01 -2.63 12.31
C ALA A 143 -8.29 -3.09 13.74
N ALA A 144 -9.28 -2.47 14.40
CA ALA A 144 -9.61 -2.69 15.80
C ALA A 144 -11.12 -2.91 15.98
N ARG A 145 -11.47 -3.61 17.06
CA ARG A 145 -12.87 -3.87 17.43
C ARG A 145 -13.54 -2.62 17.99
N ASP A 146 -12.83 -1.90 18.84
CA ASP A 146 -13.25 -0.69 19.53
C ASP A 146 -12.03 0.16 19.96
N ALA A 147 -12.27 1.22 20.72
CA ALA A 147 -11.22 2.15 21.15
C ALA A 147 -10.23 1.52 22.16
N ASP A 148 -10.71 0.62 23.03
CA ASP A 148 -9.87 -0.07 24.01
C ASP A 148 -8.95 -1.08 23.32
N ASP A 149 -9.49 -1.80 22.34
CA ASP A 149 -8.73 -2.70 21.48
C ASP A 149 -7.66 -1.92 20.69
N LEU A 150 -7.99 -0.74 20.16
CA LEU A 150 -7.03 0.13 19.49
C LEU A 150 -5.92 0.59 20.44
N TYR A 151 -6.24 0.96 21.68
CA TYR A 151 -5.25 1.33 22.68
C TYR A 151 -4.30 0.17 22.99
N ARG A 152 -4.83 -1.05 23.15
CA ARG A 152 -4.04 -2.29 23.33
C ARG A 152 -3.11 -2.53 22.13
N ILE A 153 -3.61 -2.39 20.91
CA ILE A 153 -2.81 -2.56 19.68
C ILE A 153 -1.68 -1.52 19.63
N ALA A 154 -1.98 -0.25 19.88
CA ALA A 154 -0.97 0.82 19.90
C ALA A 154 0.11 0.59 20.96
N GLY A 155 -0.27 0.08 22.14
CA GLY A 155 0.68 -0.35 23.17
C GLY A 155 1.60 -1.49 22.71
N ARG A 156 1.07 -2.50 22.00
CA ARG A 156 1.87 -3.59 21.43
C ARG A 156 2.87 -3.10 20.37
N VAL A 157 2.44 -2.15 19.52
CA VAL A 157 3.34 -1.52 18.54
C VAL A 157 4.46 -0.78 19.25
N LEU A 158 4.15 0.04 20.26
CA LEU A 158 5.15 0.77 21.03
C LEU A 158 6.10 -0.14 21.81
N ALA A 159 5.61 -1.27 22.32
CA ALA A 159 6.42 -2.24 23.07
C ALA A 159 7.36 -3.08 22.18
N THR A 160 7.26 -2.95 20.85
CA THR A 160 8.14 -3.68 19.92
C THR A 160 9.57 -3.17 20.06
N PRO A 161 10.58 -4.04 20.29
CA PRO A 161 11.97 -3.61 20.41
C PRO A 161 12.42 -2.82 19.19
N GLY A 162 13.02 -1.65 19.43
CA GLY A 162 13.43 -0.73 18.36
C GLY A 162 12.37 0.31 17.98
N VAL A 163 11.14 0.24 18.49
CA VAL A 163 10.16 1.33 18.38
C VAL A 163 10.37 2.33 19.52
N GLU A 164 10.65 3.59 19.16
CA GLU A 164 10.96 4.64 20.14
C GLU A 164 9.73 5.50 20.46
N ARG A 165 8.89 5.75 19.46
CA ARG A 165 7.71 6.60 19.60
C ARG A 165 6.63 6.20 18.61
N THR A 166 5.38 6.33 19.04
CA THR A 166 4.21 6.15 18.17
C THR A 166 3.27 7.34 18.22
N GLU A 167 2.57 7.59 17.11
CA GLU A 167 1.48 8.54 16.99
C GLU A 167 0.30 7.85 16.30
N THR A 168 -0.85 7.80 16.96
CA THR A 168 -2.04 7.10 16.45
C THR A 168 -3.07 8.10 15.93
N SER A 169 -3.58 7.84 14.73
CA SER A 169 -4.63 8.63 14.07
C SER A 169 -5.77 7.71 13.64
N LEU A 170 -6.95 7.90 14.23
CA LEU A 170 -8.16 7.14 13.89
C LEU A 170 -8.72 7.62 12.53
N VAL A 171 -9.07 6.67 11.67
CA VAL A 171 -9.73 6.99 10.38
C VAL A 171 -11.19 7.31 10.65
N MET A 172 -11.54 8.60 10.54
CA MET A 172 -12.93 9.05 10.73
C MET A 172 -13.84 8.58 9.60
N ARG A 173 -13.36 8.70 8.36
CA ARG A 173 -14.11 8.32 7.16
C ARG A 173 -13.17 8.13 5.97
N GLN A 174 -13.38 7.07 5.22
CA GLN A 174 -12.73 6.89 3.92
C GLN A 174 -13.42 7.79 2.89
N MET A 175 -12.67 8.76 2.35
CA MET A 175 -13.19 9.70 1.35
C MET A 175 -13.19 9.11 -0.07
N VAL A 176 -12.18 8.30 -0.37
CA VAL A 176 -11.98 7.68 -1.68
C VAL A 176 -11.53 6.24 -1.45
N ASP A 177 -12.22 5.31 -2.11
CA ASP A 177 -11.86 3.89 -2.04
C ASP A 177 -10.61 3.57 -2.85
N TYR A 178 -9.94 2.47 -2.49
CA TYR A 178 -8.84 1.93 -3.28
C TYR A 178 -9.33 1.61 -4.69
N ARG A 179 -8.80 2.30 -5.69
CA ARG A 179 -9.22 2.17 -7.09
C ARG A 179 -8.03 2.26 -8.04
N VAL A 180 -7.74 1.16 -8.74
CA VAL A 180 -6.69 1.11 -9.78
C VAL A 180 -7.26 1.30 -11.19
N ARG A 181 -8.58 1.10 -11.36
CA ARG A 181 -9.27 1.24 -12.66
C ARG A 181 -8.93 2.55 -13.42
N PRO A 182 -8.83 3.74 -12.77
CA PRO A 182 -8.45 4.95 -13.48
C PRO A 182 -7.06 4.91 -14.11
N LEU A 183 -6.11 4.19 -13.50
CA LEU A 183 -4.76 4.00 -14.02
C LEU A 183 -4.76 3.02 -15.20
N LEU A 184 -5.49 1.91 -15.11
CA LEU A 184 -5.68 0.98 -16.23
C LEU A 184 -6.23 1.69 -17.47
N ARG A 185 -7.27 2.52 -17.29
CA ARG A 185 -7.84 3.35 -18.37
C ARG A 185 -6.89 4.40 -18.91
N ARG A 186 -5.82 4.76 -18.18
CA ARG A 186 -4.80 5.69 -18.68
C ARG A 186 -3.80 4.96 -19.55
N GLU A 187 -3.31 3.78 -19.15
CA GLU A 187 -2.42 2.97 -19.98
C GLU A 187 -3.07 2.60 -21.32
N ILE A 188 -4.36 2.24 -21.32
CA ILE A 188 -5.10 1.90 -22.56
C ILE A 188 -5.18 3.07 -23.55
N ARG A 189 -5.20 4.31 -23.04
CA ARG A 189 -5.28 5.52 -23.89
C ARG A 189 -3.93 5.98 -24.41
N LEU A 190 -2.83 5.44 -23.90
CA LEU A 190 -1.47 5.82 -24.29
C LEU A 190 -0.86 4.87 -25.35
N ALA A 191 -1.56 3.78 -25.68
CA ALA A 191 -1.20 2.82 -26.73
C ALA A 191 -2.03 3.07 -28.00
#